data_AF-D5E457-F1
#
_entry.id   AF-D5E457-F1
#
_cell.length_a   1.000
_cell.length_b   1.000
_cell.length_c   1.000
_cell.angle_alpha   90.00
_cell.angle_beta   90.00
_cell.angle_gamma   90.00
#
_symmetry.space_group_name_H-M   'P 1'
#
loop_
_entity.id
_entity.type
_entity.pdbx_description
1 polymer ?
#
loop_
_entity_poly.entity_id
_entity_poly.type
_entity_poly.pdbx_seq_one_letter_code
_entity_poly.pdbx_strand_id
1 'polypeptide(L)' 'MILREVLDLSKSIANYRLDMYELAKNKGFSDPDVLKINQQLEFKIQNIKNIAKDIRSF' A
#
# COMPACT_ATOMS: atom_id res chain seq x y z
N MET A 1 -1.21 -8.01 17.60
CA MET A 1 0.23 -8.32 17.83
C MET A 1 0.96 -7.75 16.65
N ILE A 2 1.91 -6.84 16.89
CA ILE A 2 2.48 -5.95 15.87
C ILE A 2 2.93 -6.71 14.60
N LEU A 3 3.55 -7.88 14.73
CA LEU A 3 3.96 -8.70 13.59
C LEU A 3 2.80 -9.16 12.68
N ARG A 4 1.65 -9.50 13.26
CA ARG A 4 0.46 -9.91 12.50
C ARG A 4 -0.15 -8.73 11.75
N GLU A 5 -0.22 -7.58 12.39
CA GLU A 5 -0.72 -6.33 11.77
C GLU A 5 0.19 -5.88 10.62
N VAL A 6 1.51 -5.98 10.79
CA VAL A 6 2.50 -5.71 9.73
C VAL A 6 2.32 -6.69 8.57
N LEU A 7 2.12 -7.98 8.84
CA LEU A 7 1.90 -9.00 7.82
C LEU A 7 0.61 -8.74 7.02
N ASP A 8 -0.49 -8.42 7.70
CA ASP A 8 -1.77 -8.12 7.06
C ASP A 8 -1.69 -6.83 6.22
N LEU A 9 -0.97 -5.81 6.72
CA LEU A 9 -0.73 -4.58 5.97
C LEU A 9 0.17 -4.83 4.74
N SER A 10 1.17 -5.69 4.84
CA SER A 10 2.04 -6.08 3.73
C SER A 10 1.26 -6.79 2.61
N LYS A 11 0.38 -7.74 2.98
CA LYS A 11 -0.52 -8.40 2.04
C LYS A 11 -1.47 -7.41 1.37
N SER A 12 -2.04 -6.48 2.14
CA SER A 12 -2.90 -5.42 1.60
C SER A 12 -2.17 -4.55 0.58
N ILE A 13 -0.91 -4.18 0.82
CA ILE A 13 -0.09 -3.42 -0.13
C ILE A 13 0.13 -4.21 -1.43
N ALA A 14 0.40 -5.52 -1.35
CA ALA A 14 0.59 -6.35 -2.53
C ALA A 14 -0.68 -6.41 -3.39
N ASN A 15 -1.84 -6.61 -2.76
CA ASN A 15 -3.13 -6.62 -3.47
C ASN A 15 -3.42 -5.26 -4.12
N TYR A 16 -3.23 -4.17 -3.39
CA TYR A 16 -3.42 -2.81 -3.92
C TYR A 16 -2.53 -2.50 -5.14
N ARG A 17 -1.30 -3.03 -5.16
CA ARG A 17 -0.43 -2.89 -6.34
C ARG A 17 -1.01 -3.63 -7.54
N LEU A 18 -1.47 -4.86 -7.36
CA LEU A 18 -2.10 -5.63 -8.44
C LEU A 18 -3.34 -4.92 -8.97
N ASP A 19 -4.24 -4.50 -8.07
CA ASP A 19 -5.46 -3.77 -8.44
C ASP A 19 -5.13 -2.49 -9.21
N MET A 20 -4.11 -1.74 -8.78
CA MET A 20 -3.64 -0.54 -9.48
C MET A 20 -3.11 -0.85 -10.88
N TYR A 21 -2.32 -1.92 -11.03
CA TYR A 21 -1.79 -2.33 -12.33
C TYR A 21 -2.90 -2.75 -13.30
N GLU A 22 -3.87 -3.54 -12.83
CA GLU A 22 -5.01 -3.95 -13.64
C GLU A 22 -5.87 -2.75 -14.04
N LEU A 23 -6.13 -1.83 -13.11
CA LEU A 23 -6.90 -0.62 -13.38
C LEU A 23 -6.17 0.32 -14.34
N ALA A 24 -4.86 0.52 -14.15
CA ALA A 24 -4.02 1.36 -15.02
C ALA A 24 -3.89 0.78 -16.42
N LYS A 25 -3.88 -0.55 -16.57
CA LYS A 25 -3.88 -1.21 -17.89
C LYS A 25 -5.15 -0.89 -18.67
N ASN A 26 -6.28 -0.76 -17.99
CA ASN A 26 -7.58 -0.52 -18.62
C ASN A 26 -7.87 0.98 -18.82
N LYS A 27 -7.52 1.83 -17.87
CA LYS A 27 -7.91 3.26 -17.84
C LYS A 27 -6.76 4.25 -18.06
N GLY A 28 -5.51 3.77 -17.97
CA GLY A 28 -4.31 4.61 -18.03
C GLY A 28 -3.90 5.16 -16.66
N PHE A 29 -2.62 5.54 -16.52
CA PHE A 29 -2.03 5.98 -15.25
C PHE A 29 -2.57 7.32 -14.73
N SER A 30 -3.10 8.17 -15.62
CA SER A 30 -3.66 9.47 -15.26
C SER A 30 -5.16 9.41 -14.90
N ASP A 31 -5.76 8.22 -14.95
CA ASP A 31 -7.16 8.05 -14.59
C ASP A 31 -7.39 8.36 -13.09
N PRO A 32 -8.44 9.11 -12.73
CA PRO A 32 -8.72 9.49 -11.34
C PRO A 32 -8.82 8.30 -10.38
N ASP A 33 -9.34 7.15 -10.82
CA ASP A 33 -9.47 5.97 -9.97
C ASP A 33 -8.09 5.33 -9.72
N VAL A 34 -7.21 5.34 -10.73
CA VAL A 34 -5.83 4.87 -10.60
C VAL A 34 -5.04 5.77 -9.64
N LEU A 35 -5.20 7.09 -9.76
CA LEU A 35 -4.58 8.05 -8.84
C LEU A 35 -5.07 7.87 -7.41
N LYS A 36 -6.36 7.57 -7.21
CA LYS A 36 -6.94 7.29 -5.88
C LYS A 36 -6.34 6.03 -5.26
N ILE A 37 -6.22 4.94 -6.02
CA ILE A 37 -5.58 3.71 -5.55
C ILE A 37 -4.10 3.97 -5.22
N ASN A 38 -3.39 4.73 -6.06
CA ASN A 38 -2.00 5.09 -5.81
C ASN A 38 -1.82 5.85 -4.48
N GLN A 39 -2.68 6.84 -4.20
CA GLN A 39 -2.66 7.56 -2.92
C GLN A 39 -2.91 6.64 -1.72
N GLN A 40 -3.86 5.71 -1.82
CA GLN A 40 -4.13 4.73 -0.76
C GLN A 40 -2.94 3.79 -0.55
N LEU A 41 -2.27 3.39 -1.63
CA LEU A 41 -1.06 2.57 -1.58
C LEU A 41 0.09 3.32 -0.88
N GLU A 42 0.31 4.60 -1.20
CA GLU A 42 1.32 5.43 -0.53
C GLU A 42 1.08 5.52 0.97
N PHE A 43 -0.16 5.77 1.40
CA PHE A 43 -0.51 5.82 2.81
C PHE A 43 -0.17 4.51 3.54
N LYS A 44 -0.52 3.36 2.94
CA LYS A 44 -0.21 2.04 3.52
C LYS A 44 1.29 1.79 3.60
N ILE A 45 2.06 2.20 2.58
CA ILE A 45 3.53 2.08 2.59
C ILE A 45 4.14 2.93 3.70
N GLN A 46 3.63 4.16 3.91
CA GLN A 46 4.11 5.01 5.01
C GLN A 46 3.80 4.42 6.38
N ASN A 47 2.61 3.84 6.56
CA ASN A 47 2.27 3.15 7.82
C ASN A 47 3.23 2.00 8.13
N ILE A 48 3.57 1.16 7.14
CA ILE A 48 4.58 0.11 7.35
C ILE A 48 5.95 0.67 7.69
N LYS A 49 6.36 1.77 7.05
CA LYS A 49 7.64 2.43 7.35
C LYS A 49 7.69 2.97 8.78
N ASN A 50 6.61 3.57 9.25
CA ASN A 50 6.50 4.07 10.62
C ASN A 50 6.59 2.93 11.63
N ILE A 51 5.81 1.85 11.43
CA ILE A 51 5.87 0.67 12.31
C ILE A 51 7.29 0.07 12.32
N ALA A 52 7.94 -0.03 11.17
CA ALA A 52 9.31 -0.53 11.09
C ALA A 52 10.32 0.37 11.81
N LYS A 53 10.12 1.70 11.77
CA LYS A 53 10.93 2.67 12.51
C LYS A 53 10.72 2.52 14.02
N ASP A 54 9.48 2.36 14.46
CA ASP A 54 9.15 2.18 15.87
C ASP A 54 9.78 0.91 16.42
N ILE A 55 9.68 -0.22 15.70
CA ILE A 55 10.34 -1.49 16.07
C ILE A 55 11.86 -1.33 16.16
N ARG A 56 12.49 -0.61 15.23
CA ARG A 56 13.95 -0.38 15.24
C ARG A 56 14.42 0.55 16.35
N SER A 57 13.52 1.31 16.96
CA SER A 57 13.84 2.27 18.01
C SER A 57 13.72 1.67 19.42
N PHE A 58 13.29 0.40 19.52
CA PHE A 58 13.35 -0.43 20.72
C PHE A 58 14.64 -1.24 20.77
#